data_AF-A0A2E5A1R3-F1
#
_entry.id   AF-A0A2E5A1R3-F1
#
_cell.length_a   1.000
_cell.length_b   1.000
_cell.length_c   1.000
_cell.angle_alpha   90.00
_cell.angle_beta   90.00
_cell.angle_gamma   90.00
#
_symmetry.space_group_name_H-M   'P 1'
#
loop_
_entity.id
_entity.type
_entity.pdbx_description
1 polymer ?
#
loop_
_entity_poly.entity_id
_entity_poly.type
_entity_poly.pdbx_seq_one_letter_code
_entity_poly.pdbx_strand_id
1 'polypeptide(L)' 'MKACLEISGQATTDIWCNARLAAIPLYKRLGFEEVGQPFDIPGIGPHLVMRSK' A
#
# COMPACT_ATOMS: atom_id res chain seq x y z
N MET A 1 -10.51 7.90 -6.92
CA MET A 1 -9.15 7.37 -6.64
C MET A 1 -8.20 8.57 -6.44
N LYS A 2 -8.35 9.30 -5.32
CA LYS A 2 -7.52 10.46 -4.96
C LYS A 2 -7.46 10.54 -3.43
N ALA A 3 -6.62 9.73 -2.79
CA ALA A 3 -6.48 9.78 -1.34
C ALA A 3 -5.02 9.79 -0.84
N CYS A 4 -4.00 9.69 -1.70
CA CYS A 4 -2.61 9.62 -1.22
C CYS A 4 -1.57 10.39 -2.04
N LEU A 5 -1.95 11.26 -3.00
CA LEU A 5 -0.98 11.84 -3.93
C LEU A 5 -0.42 13.23 -3.57
N GLU A 6 -0.66 13.75 -2.37
CA GLU A 6 -0.32 15.14 -2.05
C GLU A 6 0.41 15.28 -0.71
N ILE A 7 1.65 14.80 -0.61
CA ILE A 7 2.66 15.42 0.28
C ILE A 7 4.03 15.36 -0.38
N SER A 8 4.66 16.53 -0.51
CA SER A 8 6.06 16.83 -0.87
C SER A 8 6.38 17.04 -2.36
N GLY A 9 6.71 18.30 -2.69
CA GLY A 9 7.18 18.75 -4.00
C GLY A 9 8.62 18.32 -4.32
N GLN A 10 8.86 17.01 -4.31
CA GLN A 10 10.06 16.41 -4.91
C GLN A 10 9.68 15.04 -5.45
N ALA A 11 10.09 14.77 -6.69
CA ALA A 11 9.77 13.56 -7.44
C ALA A 11 10.50 12.33 -6.85
N THR A 12 10.05 11.86 -5.69
CA THR A 12 10.36 10.53 -5.18
C THR A 12 9.13 9.67 -5.41
N THR A 13 9.22 8.77 -6.38
CA THR A 13 8.17 7.84 -6.82
C THR A 13 7.97 6.67 -5.84
N ASP A 14 8.29 6.86 -4.57
CA ASP A 14 8.22 5.84 -3.52
C ASP A 14 6.89 5.95 -2.75
N ILE A 15 5.81 5.45 -3.36
CA ILE A 15 4.49 5.39 -2.72
C ILE A 15 4.40 4.07 -1.95
N TRP A 16 3.87 4.10 -0.72
CA TRP A 16 3.59 2.90 0.04
C TRP A 16 2.23 2.98 0.76
N CYS A 17 1.67 1.83 1.10
CA CYS A 17 0.37 1.73 1.76
C CYS A 17 0.26 0.45 2.60
N ASN A 18 -0.44 0.53 3.73
CA ASN A 18 -0.93 -0.64 4.47
C ASN A 18 -2.19 -1.16 3.78
N ALA A 19 -2.02 -2.03 2.79
CA ALA A 19 -3.14 -2.59 2.04
C ALA A 19 -3.88 -3.65 2.85
N ARG A 20 -5.23 -3.63 2.83
CA ARG A 20 -6.03 -4.77 3.29
C ARG A 20 -5.62 -6.02 2.53
N LEU A 21 -5.54 -7.19 3.18
CA LEU A 21 -5.18 -8.44 2.50
C LEU A 21 -6.05 -8.72 1.26
N ALA A 22 -7.35 -8.46 1.36
CA ALA A 22 -8.29 -8.64 0.24
C ALA A 22 -7.99 -7.72 -0.96
N ALA A 23 -7.26 -6.61 -0.76
CA ALA A 23 -6.92 -5.66 -1.81
C ALA A 23 -5.56 -5.96 -2.49
N ILE A 24 -4.77 -6.92 -2.00
CA ILE A 24 -3.45 -7.26 -2.58
C ILE A 24 -3.51 -7.50 -4.10
N PRO A 25 -4.48 -8.23 -4.67
CA PRO A 25 -4.56 -8.44 -6.12
C PRO A 25 -4.73 -7.13 -6.91
N LEU A 26 -5.35 -6.10 -6.34
CA LEU A 26 -5.43 -4.77 -6.96
C LEU A 26 -4.05 -4.11 -7.00
N TYR A 27 -3.35 -4.06 -5.87
CA TYR A 27 -2.02 -3.45 -5.77
C TYR A 27 -0.98 -4.15 -6.66
N LYS A 28 -1.00 -5.49 -6.72
CA LYS A 28 -0.14 -6.26 -7.64
C LYS A 28 -0.37 -5.90 -9.11
N ARG A 29 -1.63 -5.72 -9.53
CA ARG A 29 -1.95 -5.27 -10.90
C ARG A 29 -1.47 -3.86 -11.20
N LEU A 30 -1.31 -3.03 -10.18
CA LEU A 30 -0.77 -1.67 -10.28
C LEU A 30 0.75 -1.61 -10.16
N GLY A 31 1.44 -2.76 -10.08
CA GLY A 31 2.91 -2.83 -10.02
C GLY A 31 3.50 -2.63 -8.63
N PHE A 32 2.70 -2.70 -7.58
CA PHE A 32 3.19 -2.66 -6.19
C PHE A 32 3.73 -4.02 -5.75
N GLU A 33 4.69 -3.99 -4.84
CA GLU A 33 5.32 -5.16 -4.23
C GLU A 33 4.97 -5.28 -2.75
N GLU A 34 4.90 -6.52 -2.27
CA GLU A 34 4.67 -6.85 -0.86
C GLU A 34 5.95 -6.61 -0.05
N VAL A 35 5.80 -5.98 1.11
CA VAL A 35 6.92 -5.69 2.02
C VAL A 35 6.62 -6.32 3.39
N GLY A 36 7.39 -7.35 3.75
CA GLY A 36 7.30 -7.99 5.06
C GLY A 36 6.23 -9.07 5.16
N GLN A 37 5.53 -9.14 6.30
CA GLN A 37 4.51 -10.15 6.61
C GLN A 37 3.18 -9.48 6.98
N PRO A 38 2.03 -10.15 6.77
CA PRO A 38 0.74 -9.61 7.17
C PRO A 38 0.65 -9.32 8.67
N PHE A 39 -0.08 -8.27 9.03
CA PHE A 39 -0.33 -7.88 10.41
C PHE A 39 -1.81 -7.51 10.60
N ASP A 40 -2.33 -7.75 11.80
CA ASP A 40 -3.71 -7.39 12.14
C ASP A 40 -3.78 -5.98 12.72
N ILE A 41 -4.75 -5.19 12.25
CA ILE A 41 -5.08 -3.89 12.83
C ILE A 41 -6.41 -4.04 13.58
N PRO A 42 -6.42 -3.83 14.91
CA PRO A 42 -7.62 -4.02 15.73
C PRO A 42 -8.85 -3.26 15.19
N GLY A 43 -9.96 -3.97 15.00
CA GLY A 43 -11.21 -3.41 14.48
C GLY A 43 -11.25 -3.15 12.96
N ILE A 44 -10.14 -3.33 12.25
CA ILE A 44 -10.05 -3.13 10.78
C ILE A 44 -9.74 -4.45 10.07
N GLY A 45 -8.97 -5.34 10.70
CA GLY A 45 -8.59 -6.67 10.22
C GLY A 45 -7.17 -6.72 9.62
N PRO A 46 -6.85 -7.74 8.81
CA PRO A 46 -5.48 -8.01 8.39
C PRO A 46 -5.04 -7.15 7.18
N HIS A 47 -3.82 -6.65 7.27
CA HIS A 47 -3.17 -5.78 6.30
C HIS A 47 -1.75 -6.25 6.00
N LEU A 48 -1.17 -5.75 4.91
CA LEU A 48 0.21 -5.95 4.50
C LEU A 48 0.75 -4.65 3.91
N VAL A 49 2.02 -4.34 4.14
CA VAL A 49 2.66 -3.17 3.52
C VAL A 49 2.89 -3.46 2.04
N MET A 50 2.45 -2.55 1.17
CA MET A 50 2.69 -2.57 -0.28
C MET A 50 3.47 -1.31 -0.68
N ARG A 51 4.46 -1.43 -1.57
CA ARG A 51 5.27 -0.29 -2.07
C ARG A 51 5.28 -0.27 -3.59
N SER A 52 5.16 0.90 -4.21
CA SER A 52 5.35 1.08 -5.66
C SER A 52 6.83 0.97 -6.01
N LYS A 53 7.11 0.39 -7.18
CA LYS A 53 8.44 0.47 -7.79
C LYS A 53 8.82 1.91 -8.14
#